data_AF-A0A317ZQC5-F1
#
_entry.id   AF-A0A317ZQC5-F1
#
_cell.length_a   1.000
_cell.length_b   1.000
_cell.length_c   1.000
_cell.angle_alpha   90.00
_cell.angle_beta   90.00
_cell.angle_gamma   90.00
#
_symmetry.space_group_name_H-M   'P 1'
#
loop_
_entity.id
_entity.type
_entity.pdbx_description
1 polymer ?
#
loop_
_entity_poly.entity_id
_entity_poly.type
_entity_poly.pdbx_seq_one_letter_code
_entity_poly.pdbx_strand_id
1 'polypeptide(L)'
;MANMNVTYSEMRDASKNLIAGKDDLTAKLSQLQSLVNNLVAGGFVTDAASGAFHTSYEQFTKGTTEAVNGLTGMSEFLIRAADAMENVDSELARGISG
;
A
#
# COMPACT_ATOMS: atom_id res chain seq x y z
N MET A 1 -3.64 1.27 28.35
CA MET A 1 -4.18 -0.03 27.94
C MET A 1 -5.03 0.21 26.71
N ALA A 2 -4.55 -0.18 25.53
CA ALA A 2 -5.28 -0.03 24.28
C ALA A 2 -6.39 -1.09 24.25
N ASN A 3 -7.53 -0.78 24.87
CA ASN A 3 -8.76 -1.50 24.56
C ASN A 3 -9.07 -1.10 23.12
N MET A 4 -8.73 -1.99 22.19
CA MET A 4 -8.96 -1.85 20.76
C MET A 4 -10.47 -1.84 20.51
N ASN A 5 -11.08 -0.70 20.78
CA ASN A 5 -12.44 -0.38 20.37
C ASN A 5 -12.42 0.02 18.89
N VAL A 6 -11.72 -0.75 18.04
CA VAL A 6 -11.65 -0.47 16.61
C VAL A 6 -13.02 -0.73 16.04
N THR A 7 -13.75 0.34 15.80
CA THR A 7 -15.07 0.34 15.19
C THR A 7 -14.98 -0.05 13.71
N TYR A 8 -16.12 -0.45 13.13
CA TYR A 8 -16.23 -0.70 11.69
C TYR A 8 -15.76 0.50 10.86
N SER A 9 -16.05 1.72 11.34
CA SER A 9 -15.60 2.95 10.69
C SER A 9 -14.09 3.07 10.70
N GLU A 10 -13.44 2.83 11.85
CA GLU A 10 -11.98 2.95 11.95
C GLU A 10 -11.25 1.92 11.08
N MET A 11 -11.78 0.69 10.95
CA MET A 11 -11.21 -0.30 10.01
C MET A 11 -11.35 0.14 8.56
N ARG A 12 -12.52 0.65 8.18
CA ARG A 12 -12.78 1.17 6.83
C ARG A 12 -11.91 2.39 6.52
N ASP A 13 -11.70 3.27 7.50
CA ASP A 13 -10.85 4.46 7.33
C ASP A 13 -9.36 4.10 7.28
N ALA A 14 -8.91 3.15 8.10
CA ALA A 14 -7.56 2.59 8.00
C ALA A 14 -7.33 1.95 6.61
N SER A 15 -8.30 1.18 6.10
CA SER A 15 -8.26 0.63 4.75
C SER A 15 -8.09 1.71 3.67
N LYS A 16 -8.88 2.79 3.72
CA LYS A 16 -8.74 3.93 2.79
C LYS A 16 -7.35 4.56 2.88
N ASN A 17 -6.84 4.78 4.09
CA ASN A 17 -5.52 5.37 4.30
C ASN A 17 -4.40 4.48 3.75
N LEU A 18 -4.52 3.15 3.86
CA LEU A 18 -3.57 2.21 3.27
C LEU A 18 -3.56 2.30 1.74
N ILE A 19 -4.72 2.42 1.11
CA ILE A 19 -4.83 2.58 -0.36
C ILE A 19 -4.26 3.92 -0.80
N ALA A 20 -4.60 5.02 -0.11
CA ALA A 20 -4.04 6.33 -0.41
C ALA A 20 -2.51 6.33 -0.29
N GLY A 21 -1.97 5.78 0.81
CA GLY A 21 -0.52 5.63 1.00
C GLY A 21 0.14 4.76 -0.07
N LYS A 22 -0.52 3.69 -0.52
CA LYS A 22 -0.05 2.85 -1.63
C LYS A 22 0.10 3.66 -2.91
N ASP A 23 -0.92 4.45 -3.26
CA ASP A 23 -0.94 5.25 -4.48
C ASP A 23 0.13 6.36 -4.43
N ASP A 24 0.29 7.03 -3.28
CA ASP A 24 1.33 8.02 -3.06
C ASP A 24 2.74 7.44 -3.21
N LEU A 25 2.99 6.27 -2.60
CA LEU A 25 4.27 5.56 -2.73
C LEU A 25 4.54 5.14 -4.17
N THR A 26 3.53 4.63 -4.87
CA THR A 26 3.65 4.22 -6.29
C THR A 26 3.96 5.42 -7.17
N ALA A 27 3.27 6.55 -6.97
CA ALA A 27 3.52 7.79 -7.68
C ALA A 27 4.95 8.30 -7.42
N LYS A 28 5.42 8.23 -6.16
CA LYS A 28 6.77 8.66 -5.81
C LYS A 28 7.83 7.79 -6.44
N LEU A 29 7.66 6.47 -6.45
CA LEU A 29 8.57 5.53 -7.11
C LEU A 29 8.68 5.82 -8.61
N SER A 30 7.55 6.05 -9.28
CA SER A 30 7.52 6.39 -10.71
C SER A 30 8.24 7.72 -11.02
N GLN A 31 8.07 8.75 -10.17
CA GLN A 31 8.79 10.01 -10.30
C GLN A 31 10.30 9.82 -10.19
N LEU A 32 10.76 9.05 -9.19
CA LEU A 32 12.18 8.84 -8.97
C LEU A 32 12.81 7.98 -10.09
N GLN A 33 12.08 6.97 -10.59
CA GLN A 33 12.49 6.20 -11.78
C GLN A 33 12.68 7.10 -13.00
N SER A 34 11.75 8.03 -13.23
CA SER A 34 11.86 8.99 -14.34
C SER A 34 13.08 9.89 -14.20
N LEU A 35 13.38 10.37 -12.99
CA LEU A 35 14.58 11.16 -12.70
C LEU A 35 15.85 10.37 -13.01
N VAL A 36 15.94 9.12 -12.55
CA VAL A 36 17.10 8.25 -12.79
C VAL A 36 17.28 7.99 -14.29
N ASN A 37 16.20 7.68 -15.01
CA ASN A 37 16.24 7.48 -16.46
C ASN A 37 16.74 8.74 -17.19
N ASN A 38 16.30 9.92 -16.78
CA ASN A 38 16.75 11.19 -17.37
C ASN A 38 18.24 11.46 -17.09
N LEU A 39 18.74 11.16 -15.90
CA LEU A 39 20.17 11.32 -15.58
C LEU A 39 21.04 10.37 -16.40
N VAL A 40 20.62 9.11 -16.52
CA VAL A 40 21.33 8.10 -17.34
C VAL A 40 21.32 8.50 -18.82
N ALA A 41 20.17 8.96 -19.35
CA ALA A 41 20.05 9.42 -20.72
C ALA A 41 20.81 10.74 -21.00
N GLY A 42 20.91 11.61 -19.99
CA GLY A 42 21.59 12.91 -20.06
C GLY A 42 23.12 12.84 -20.01
N GLY A 43 23.71 11.65 -20.02
CA GLY A 43 25.16 11.48 -20.08
C GLY A 43 25.87 11.58 -18.73
N PHE A 44 25.17 11.33 -17.62
CA PHE A 44 25.77 11.27 -16.28
C PHE A 44 26.80 10.13 -16.10
N VAL A 45 27.29 9.49 -17.17
CA VAL A 45 27.85 8.15 -17.04
C VAL A 45 29.04 7.80 -17.92
N THR A 46 30.04 7.23 -17.23
CA THR A 46 31.10 6.38 -17.74
C THR A 46 30.56 4.95 -17.94
N ASP A 47 30.95 4.29 -19.03
CA ASP A 47 30.29 3.10 -19.62
C ASP A 47 29.92 1.93 -18.69
N ALA A 48 30.63 1.72 -17.57
CA ALA A 48 30.39 0.58 -16.68
C ALA A 48 29.49 0.89 -15.47
N ALA A 49 29.55 2.11 -14.94
CA ALA A 49 28.84 2.46 -13.70
C ALA A 49 27.34 2.74 -13.93
N SER A 50 26.99 3.21 -15.14
CA SER A 50 25.61 3.49 -15.58
C SER A 50 24.73 2.27 -15.57
N GLY A 51 25.18 1.21 -16.23
CA GLY A 51 24.38 0.01 -16.43
C GLY A 51 24.05 -0.64 -15.09
N ALA A 52 25.05 -0.72 -14.20
CA ALA A 52 24.88 -1.26 -12.86
C ALA A 52 23.92 -0.41 -12.01
N PHE A 53 24.05 0.92 -12.05
CA PHE A 53 23.16 1.82 -11.32
C PHE A 53 21.72 1.74 -11.83
N HIS A 54 21.53 1.78 -13.15
CA HIS A 54 20.21 1.66 -13.78
C HIS A 54 19.54 0.32 -13.44
N THR A 55 20.26 -0.80 -13.59
CA THR A 55 19.76 -2.14 -13.24
C THR A 55 19.37 -2.23 -11.77
N SER A 56 20.23 -1.71 -10.87
CA SER A 56 19.94 -1.70 -9.43
C SER A 56 18.69 -0.88 -9.11
N TYR A 57 18.49 0.24 -9.80
CA TYR A 57 17.33 1.11 -9.62
C TYR A 57 16.02 0.49 -10.15
N GLU A 58 16.07 -0.19 -11.29
CA GLU A 58 14.94 -0.96 -11.80
C GLU A 58 14.52 -2.08 -10.84
N GLN A 59 15.50 -2.83 -10.32
CA GLN A 59 15.24 -3.87 -9.32
C GLN A 59 14.63 -3.30 -8.04
N PHE A 60 15.16 -2.17 -7.55
CA PHE A 60 14.60 -1.46 -6.40
C PHE A 60 13.15 -1.02 -6.64
N THR A 61 12.88 -0.42 -7.79
CA THR A 61 11.55 0.07 -8.15
C THR A 61 10.55 -1.08 -8.23
N LYS A 62 10.95 -2.20 -8.86
CA LYS A 62 10.13 -3.41 -8.96
C LYS A 62 9.83 -4.00 -7.59
N GLY A 63 10.86 -4.27 -6.78
CA GLY A 63 10.69 -4.88 -5.46
C GLY A 63 9.87 -4.01 -4.52
N THR A 64 10.05 -2.69 -4.57
CA THR A 64 9.26 -1.77 -3.75
C THR A 64 7.81 -1.69 -4.23
N THR A 65 7.57 -1.69 -5.54
CA THR A 65 6.20 -1.75 -6.10
C THR A 65 5.48 -3.03 -5.66
N GLU A 66 6.17 -4.17 -5.70
CA GLU A 66 5.64 -5.44 -5.19
C GLU A 66 5.31 -5.38 -3.69
N ALA A 67 6.22 -4.83 -2.87
CA ALA A 67 5.99 -4.65 -1.44
C ALA A 67 4.79 -3.73 -1.14
N VAL A 68 4.70 -2.60 -1.85
CA VAL A 68 3.62 -1.61 -1.71
C VAL A 68 2.29 -2.19 -2.16
N ASN A 69 2.26 -3.02 -3.20
CA ASN A 69 1.05 -3.74 -3.60
C ASN A 69 0.48 -4.64 -2.50
N GLY A 70 1.32 -5.12 -1.58
CA GLY A 70 0.90 -5.85 -0.38
C GLY A 70 -0.07 -5.07 0.52
N LEU A 71 -0.02 -3.72 0.49
CA LEU A 71 -0.97 -2.87 1.22
C LEU A 71 -2.42 -3.06 0.74
N THR A 72 -2.62 -3.49 -0.50
CA THR A 72 -3.95 -3.82 -1.05
C THR A 72 -4.56 -4.99 -0.28
N GLY A 73 -3.79 -6.06 -0.04
CA GLY A 73 -4.26 -7.21 0.71
C GLY A 73 -4.59 -6.88 2.16
N MET A 74 -3.81 -5.99 2.79
CA MET A 74 -4.08 -5.50 4.14
C MET A 74 -5.35 -4.65 4.19
N SER A 75 -5.56 -3.79 3.19
CA SER A 75 -6.78 -2.99 3.05
C SER A 75 -8.02 -3.88 2.87
N GLU A 76 -7.96 -4.88 2.00
CA GLU A 76 -9.04 -5.84 1.80
C GLU A 76 -9.36 -6.63 3.08
N PHE A 77 -8.33 -7.04 3.82
CA PHE A 77 -8.51 -7.72 5.10
C PHE A 77 -9.29 -6.85 6.09
N LEU A 78 -8.95 -5.57 6.22
CA LEU A 78 -9.64 -4.64 7.12
C LEU A 78 -11.11 -4.44 6.72
N ILE A 79 -11.41 -4.35 5.42
CA ILE A 79 -12.79 -4.25 4.94
C ILE A 79 -13.58 -5.52 5.31
N ARG A 80 -13.03 -6.71 5.01
CA ARG A 80 -13.70 -7.99 5.30
C ARG A 80 -13.90 -8.20 6.80
N ALA A 81 -12.94 -7.79 7.61
CA ALA A 81 -13.06 -7.85 9.07
C ALA A 81 -14.18 -6.93 9.57
N ALA A 82 -14.27 -5.70 9.04
CA ALA A 82 -15.35 -4.77 9.37
C ALA A 82 -16.73 -5.34 9.01
N ASP A 83 -16.88 -5.85 7.78
CA ASP A 83 -18.14 -6.44 7.29
C ASP A 83 -18.56 -7.65 8.14
N ALA A 84 -17.61 -8.53 8.49
CA ALA A 84 -17.90 -9.74 9.27
C ALA A 84 -18.41 -9.39 10.67
N MET A 85 -17.77 -8.45 11.35
CA MET A 85 -18.20 -8.05 12.69
C MET A 85 -19.52 -7.27 12.68
N GLU A 86 -19.74 -6.40 11.69
CA GLU A 86 -21.01 -5.67 11.51
C GLU A 86 -22.19 -6.64 11.34
N ASN A 87 -21.99 -7.72 10.58
CA ASN A 87 -22.99 -8.78 10.42
C ASN A 87 -23.27 -9.53 11.73
N VAL A 88 -22.23 -9.93 12.46
CA VAL A 88 -22.37 -10.62 13.75
C VAL A 88 -23.13 -9.76 14.76
N ASP A 89 -22.82 -8.46 14.84
CA ASP A 89 -23.54 -7.54 15.72
C ASP A 89 -25.02 -7.41 15.33
N SER A 90 -25.33 -7.34 14.03
CA SER A 90 -26.71 -7.29 13.54
C SER A 90 -27.50 -8.55 13.92
N GLU A 91 -26.89 -9.73 13.83
CA GLU A 91 -27.50 -11.00 14.23
C GLU A 91 -27.74 -11.07 15.73
N LEU A 92 -26.76 -10.67 16.55
CA LEU A 92 -26.89 -10.62 18.00
C LEU A 92 -28.01 -9.67 18.44
N ALA A 93 -28.11 -8.49 17.82
CA ALA A 93 -29.17 -7.53 18.08
C ALA A 93 -30.56 -8.12 17.77
N ARG A 94 -30.70 -8.84 16.66
CA ARG A 94 -31.95 -9.54 16.29
C ARG A 94 -32.32 -10.62 17.31
N GLY A 95 -31.34 -11.42 17.75
CA GLY A 95 -31.55 -12.52 18.70
C GLY A 95 -31.95 -12.08 20.12
N ILE A 96 -31.62 -10.85 20.52
CA ILE A 96 -32.04 -10.27 21.82
C ILE A 96 -33.41 -9.57 21.70
N SER A 97 -33.77 -9.10 20.50
CA SER A 97 -35.04 -8.40 20.25
C SER A 97 -36.25 -9.30 19.97
N GLY A 98 -36.04 -10.63 19.82
CA GLY A 98 -37.09 -11.64 19.63
C GLY A 98 -37.33 -12.45 20.90
#